data_AF-A0A8T4LMK5-F1
#
_entry.id   AF-A0A8T4LMK5-F1
#
_cell.length_a   1.000
_cell.length_b   1.000
_cell.length_c   1.000
_cell.angle_alpha   90.00
_cell.angle_beta   90.00
_cell.angle_gamma   90.00
#
_symmetry.space_group_name_H-M   'P 1'
#
loop_
_entity.id
_entity.type
_entity.pdbx_description
1 polymer ?
#
loop_
_entity_poly.entity_id
_entity_poly.type
_entity_poly.pdbx_seq_one_letter_code
_entity_poly.pdbx_strand_id
1 'polypeptide(L)'
;MPRGKKIIIEKEIEDNVIDEYKSLDVSEIKKERDKFESSLSSSVAGVYKAASALYKQKTSEDDLESKHNLFSVRSAYDYLRESGVVISFRAFGGRIERGTVPYVKVGRKRFIPRGVLDDVVNTKNDFFTVREAYSEYKRSNSAINFRAFIGRIEKGSVPSVKFGTRRLVPKDAVDALTHISKNYYSVSEAVKELHKSTIRIKRNAFERRLDRGRIPHVKVGGRRFIHEEVLQELIGKEIALRERE
;
A
#
# COMPACT_ATOMS: atom_id res chain seq x y z
N MET A 1 -39.70 15.62 -30.78
CA MET A 1 -38.39 16.02 -30.23
C MET A 1 -37.32 15.15 -30.85
N PRO A 2 -36.33 15.71 -31.57
CA PRO A 2 -35.28 14.89 -32.18
C PRO A 2 -34.53 14.16 -31.06
N ARG A 3 -34.26 12.87 -31.26
CA ARG A 3 -33.51 12.03 -30.32
C ARG A 3 -32.15 12.70 -30.07
N GLY A 4 -31.94 13.23 -28.86
CA GLY A 4 -30.72 13.98 -28.51
C GLY A 4 -29.46 13.26 -28.99
N LYS A 5 -28.61 13.99 -29.71
CA LYS A 5 -27.34 13.49 -30.25
C LYS A 5 -26.56 12.81 -29.13
N LYS A 6 -26.13 11.57 -29.36
CA LYS A 6 -25.42 10.76 -28.36
C LYS A 6 -23.96 11.21 -28.34
N ILE A 7 -23.50 11.76 -27.21
CA ILE A 7 -22.07 12.00 -26.98
C ILE A 7 -21.44 10.68 -26.53
N ILE A 8 -20.40 10.28 -27.27
CA ILE A 8 -19.53 9.14 -26.98
C ILE A 8 -18.11 9.67 -26.93
N ILE A 9 -17.38 9.28 -25.88
CA ILE A 9 -15.96 9.56 -25.72
C ILE A 9 -15.23 8.26 -26.06
N GLU A 10 -14.41 8.29 -27.10
CA GLU A 10 -13.63 7.14 -27.59
C GLU A 10 -12.21 7.14 -27.01
N LYS A 11 -11.83 8.21 -26.31
CA LYS A 11 -10.50 8.34 -25.72
C LYS A 11 -10.32 7.36 -24.57
N GLU A 12 -9.54 6.32 -24.83
CA GLU A 12 -9.07 5.39 -23.80
C GLU A 12 -7.77 5.93 -23.18
N ILE A 13 -7.63 5.77 -21.88
CA ILE A 13 -6.45 6.17 -21.11
C ILE A 13 -5.79 4.89 -20.61
N GLU A 14 -4.60 4.60 -21.11
CA GLU A 14 -3.74 3.55 -20.58
C GLU A 14 -2.96 4.12 -19.38
N ASP A 15 -3.14 3.50 -18.21
CA ASP A 15 -2.55 3.99 -16.96
C ASP A 15 -1.97 2.82 -16.16
N ASN A 16 -0.68 2.58 -16.38
CA ASN A 16 0.05 1.46 -15.78
C ASN A 16 -0.07 1.43 -14.24
N VAL A 17 -0.10 2.60 -13.60
CA VAL A 17 -0.22 2.71 -12.13
C VAL A 17 -1.56 2.14 -11.64
N ILE A 18 -2.63 2.36 -12.41
CA ILE A 18 -3.96 1.82 -12.11
C ILE A 18 -4.02 0.33 -12.40
N ASP A 19 -3.37 -0.12 -13.46
CA ASP A 19 -3.40 -1.55 -13.82
C ASP A 19 -2.58 -2.38 -12.83
N GLU A 20 -1.44 -1.87 -12.36
CA GLU A 20 -0.70 -2.41 -11.21
C GLU A 20 -1.59 -2.49 -9.97
N TYR A 21 -2.33 -1.41 -9.64
CA TYR A 21 -3.25 -1.43 -8.50
C TYR A 21 -4.34 -2.51 -8.62
N LYS A 22 -4.90 -2.71 -9.82
CA LYS A 22 -5.92 -3.75 -10.05
C LYS A 22 -5.33 -5.15 -9.96
N SER A 23 -4.06 -5.31 -10.32
CA SER A 23 -3.34 -6.59 -10.25
C SER A 23 -2.91 -6.98 -8.83
N LEU A 24 -2.97 -6.06 -7.86
CA LEU A 24 -2.62 -6.35 -6.46
C LEU A 24 -3.51 -7.43 -5.85
N ASP A 25 -3.00 -8.65 -5.77
CA ASP A 25 -3.64 -9.75 -5.05
C ASP A 25 -3.19 -9.81 -3.59
N VAL A 26 -4.02 -9.24 -2.71
CA VAL A 26 -3.84 -9.27 -1.25
C VAL A 26 -3.75 -10.71 -0.71
N SER A 27 -4.37 -11.68 -1.36
CA SER A 27 -4.34 -13.08 -0.96
C SER A 27 -3.00 -13.73 -1.29
N GLU A 28 -2.39 -13.38 -2.42
CA GLU A 28 -1.05 -13.85 -2.78
C GLU A 28 0.01 -13.26 -1.86
N ILE A 29 -0.03 -11.94 -1.61
CA ILE A 29 0.87 -11.28 -0.65
C ILE A 29 0.83 -11.97 0.73
N LYS A 30 -0.36 -12.37 1.19
CA LYS A 30 -0.50 -13.14 2.45
C LYS A 30 0.13 -14.53 2.36
N LYS A 31 -0.12 -15.27 1.29
CA LYS A 31 0.46 -16.61 1.09
C LYS A 31 1.98 -16.56 1.02
N GLU A 32 2.54 -15.59 0.31
CA GLU A 32 3.98 -15.37 0.23
C GLU A 32 4.55 -15.02 1.61
N ARG A 33 3.86 -14.16 2.35
CA ARG A 33 4.22 -13.85 3.73
C ARG A 33 4.26 -15.09 4.62
N ASP A 34 3.21 -15.90 4.61
CA ASP A 34 3.13 -17.08 5.47
C ASP A 34 4.24 -18.10 5.14
N LYS A 35 4.55 -18.26 3.84
CA LYS A 35 5.69 -19.07 3.37
C LYS A 35 7.02 -18.52 3.86
N PHE A 36 7.22 -17.20 3.74
CA PHE A 36 8.44 -16.54 4.19
C PHE A 36 8.62 -16.66 5.70
N GLU A 37 7.58 -16.43 6.50
CA GLU A 37 7.63 -16.55 7.96
C GLU A 37 7.93 -18.00 8.40
N SER A 38 7.37 -18.99 7.72
CA SER A 38 7.66 -20.41 7.97
C SER A 38 9.12 -20.76 7.65
N SER A 39 9.64 -20.25 6.53
CA SER A 39 11.04 -20.41 6.12
C SER A 39 11.99 -19.73 7.11
N LEU A 40 11.68 -18.48 7.50
CA LEU A 40 12.45 -17.71 8.47
C LEU A 40 12.50 -18.42 9.82
N SER A 41 11.36 -18.92 10.31
CA SER A 41 11.28 -19.66 11.58
C SER A 41 12.14 -20.93 11.56
N SER A 42 12.10 -21.66 10.44
CA SER A 42 12.91 -22.87 10.23
C SER A 42 14.42 -22.54 10.18
N SER A 43 14.78 -21.45 9.50
CA SER A 43 16.15 -20.94 9.43
C SER A 43 16.66 -20.51 10.80
N VAL A 44 15.87 -19.76 11.57
CA VAL A 44 16.20 -19.34 12.94
C VAL A 44 16.45 -20.54 13.85
N ALA A 45 15.67 -21.61 13.73
CA ALA A 45 15.88 -22.85 14.48
C ALA A 45 17.18 -23.57 14.09
N GLY A 46 17.54 -23.59 12.81
CA GLY A 46 18.83 -24.10 12.33
C GLY A 46 20.01 -23.28 12.87
N VAL A 47 19.90 -21.96 12.80
CA VAL A 47 20.89 -21.02 13.35
C VAL A 47 21.04 -21.19 14.86
N TYR A 48 19.96 -21.44 15.61
CA TYR A 48 20.02 -21.70 17.04
C TYR A 48 20.84 -22.95 17.39
N LYS A 49 20.67 -24.04 16.64
CA LYS A 49 21.44 -25.28 16.85
C LYS A 49 22.93 -25.06 16.59
N ALA A 50 23.26 -24.37 15.50
CA ALA A 50 24.64 -24.02 15.16
C ALA A 50 25.27 -23.11 16.22
N ALA A 51 24.58 -22.04 16.62
CA ALA A 51 25.05 -21.09 17.62
C ALA A 51 25.25 -21.72 19.00
N SER A 52 24.36 -22.63 19.40
CA SER A 52 24.50 -23.38 20.66
C SER A 52 25.70 -24.33 20.66
N ALA A 53 26.02 -24.94 19.51
CA ALA A 53 27.21 -25.78 19.37
C ALA A 53 28.50 -24.95 19.44
N LEU A 54 28.54 -23.80 18.76
CA LEU A 54 29.67 -22.88 18.77
C LEU A 54 29.92 -22.28 20.16
N TYR A 55 28.87 -21.95 20.90
CA TYR A 55 29.02 -21.48 22.28
C TYR A 55 29.66 -22.52 23.20
N LYS A 56 29.31 -23.81 23.03
CA LYS A 56 29.99 -24.90 23.76
C LYS A 56 31.47 -25.00 23.39
N GLN A 57 31.85 -24.56 22.19
CA GLN A 57 33.23 -24.49 21.70
C GLN A 57 33.96 -23.18 22.05
N LYS A 58 33.36 -22.30 22.87
CA LYS A 58 33.91 -21.00 23.29
C LYS A 58 34.20 -20.03 22.13
N THR A 59 33.43 -20.09 21.05
CA THR A 59 33.52 -19.14 19.93
C THR A 59 33.21 -17.71 20.39
N SER A 60 33.93 -16.72 19.85
CA SER A 60 33.79 -15.31 20.20
C SER A 60 32.49 -14.69 19.64
N GLU A 61 32.06 -13.53 20.16
CA GLU A 61 30.87 -12.84 19.66
C GLU A 61 31.07 -12.30 18.24
N ASP A 62 32.27 -11.81 17.95
CA ASP A 62 32.64 -11.29 16.64
C ASP A 62 32.57 -12.39 15.57
N ASP A 63 32.92 -13.63 15.93
CA ASP A 63 32.77 -14.80 15.06
C ASP A 63 31.29 -15.15 14.81
N LEU A 64 30.43 -15.05 15.84
CA LEU A 64 28.99 -15.28 15.67
C LEU A 64 28.37 -14.23 14.74
N GLU A 65 28.79 -12.98 14.87
CA GLU A 65 28.28 -11.88 14.03
C GLU A 65 28.79 -12.00 12.59
N SER A 66 30.10 -12.14 12.38
CA SER A 66 30.73 -12.13 11.06
C SER A 66 30.53 -13.43 10.26
N LYS A 67 30.65 -14.60 10.89
CA LYS A 67 30.59 -15.90 10.18
C LYS A 67 29.21 -16.51 10.16
N HIS A 68 28.37 -16.20 11.16
CA HIS A 68 27.06 -16.82 11.31
C HIS A 68 25.89 -15.85 11.18
N ASN A 69 26.16 -14.59 10.85
CA ASN A 69 25.14 -13.55 10.64
C ASN A 69 24.20 -13.41 11.85
N LEU A 70 24.75 -13.54 13.06
CA LEU A 70 24.04 -13.43 14.33
C LEU A 70 24.41 -12.14 15.03
N PHE A 71 23.53 -11.17 14.94
CA PHE A 71 23.77 -9.83 15.45
C PHE A 71 23.45 -9.75 16.94
N SER A 72 24.31 -9.10 17.72
CA SER A 72 23.95 -8.71 19.08
C SER A 72 22.73 -7.77 19.07
N VAL A 73 22.04 -7.59 20.20
CA VAL A 73 20.92 -6.63 20.27
C VAL A 73 21.34 -5.21 19.86
N ARG A 74 22.59 -4.83 20.16
CA ARG A 74 23.12 -3.51 19.79
C ARG A 74 23.42 -3.44 18.30
N SER A 75 24.19 -4.39 17.76
CA SER A 75 24.52 -4.44 16.33
C SER A 75 23.27 -4.54 15.45
N ALA A 76 22.27 -5.31 15.89
CA ALA A 76 20.98 -5.43 15.20
C ALA A 76 20.20 -4.11 15.17
N TYR A 77 20.25 -3.34 16.27
CA TYR A 77 19.64 -2.01 16.31
C TYR A 77 20.36 -1.04 15.36
N ASP A 78 21.69 -1.04 15.38
CA ASP A 78 22.50 -0.19 14.53
C ASP A 78 22.24 -0.50 13.05
N TYR A 79 22.19 -1.79 12.68
CA TYR A 79 21.81 -2.25 11.34
C TYR A 79 20.44 -1.72 10.89
N LEU A 80 19.41 -1.84 11.74
CA LEU A 80 18.07 -1.35 11.42
C LEU A 80 18.05 0.17 11.27
N ARG A 81 18.78 0.89 12.12
CA ARG A 81 18.89 2.35 12.07
C ARG A 81 19.58 2.82 10.78
N GLU A 82 20.68 2.18 10.41
CA GLU A 82 21.42 2.46 9.16
C GLU A 82 20.57 2.15 7.92
N SER A 83 19.76 1.09 7.99
CA SER A 83 18.75 0.74 6.98
C SER A 83 17.51 1.67 7.01
N GLY A 84 17.56 2.74 7.80
CA GLY A 84 16.52 3.77 7.86
C GLY A 84 15.32 3.43 8.73
N VAL A 85 15.27 2.30 9.44
CA VAL A 85 14.16 1.94 10.35
C VAL A 85 14.18 2.83 11.59
N VAL A 86 13.22 3.75 11.70
CA VAL A 86 13.12 4.68 12.82
C VAL A 86 12.43 4.00 14.01
N ILE A 87 13.23 3.43 14.91
CA ILE A 87 12.79 2.87 16.19
C ILE A 87 13.76 3.30 17.28
N SER A 88 13.28 3.55 18.50
CA SER A 88 14.19 3.79 19.63
C SER A 88 14.77 2.48 20.15
N PHE A 89 16.00 2.49 20.66
CA PHE A 89 16.65 1.30 21.21
C PHE A 89 15.78 0.62 22.28
N ARG A 90 15.14 1.41 23.16
CA ARG A 90 14.20 0.91 24.18
C ARG A 90 12.99 0.19 23.56
N ALA A 91 12.39 0.77 22.52
CA ALA A 91 11.25 0.17 21.85
C ALA A 91 11.65 -1.12 21.10
N PHE A 92 12.84 -1.15 20.54
CA PHE A 92 13.41 -2.35 19.91
C PHE A 92 13.67 -3.46 20.92
N GLY A 93 14.33 -3.16 22.04
CA GLY A 93 14.51 -4.10 23.16
C GLY A 93 13.20 -4.69 23.65
N GLY A 94 12.20 -3.84 23.89
CA GLY A 94 10.87 -4.30 24.31
C GLY A 94 10.13 -5.14 23.25
N ARG A 95 10.49 -5.08 21.96
CA ARG A 95 9.93 -5.97 20.93
C ARG A 95 10.56 -7.35 20.94
N ILE A 96 11.86 -7.42 21.22
CA ILE A 96 12.60 -8.67 21.41
C ILE A 96 12.07 -9.39 22.64
N GLU A 97 11.89 -8.68 23.75
CA GLU A 97 11.36 -9.23 25.01
C GLU A 97 9.94 -9.79 24.84
N ARG A 98 9.08 -9.11 24.08
CA ARG A 98 7.72 -9.57 23.75
C ARG A 98 7.66 -10.65 22.68
N GLY A 99 8.79 -11.06 22.11
CA GLY A 99 8.86 -12.09 21.07
C GLY A 99 8.34 -11.65 19.69
N THR A 100 8.07 -10.37 19.49
CA THR A 100 7.66 -9.83 18.18
C THR A 100 8.82 -9.72 17.19
N VAL A 101 10.05 -9.69 17.68
CA VAL A 101 11.27 -9.86 16.88
C VAL A 101 11.87 -11.21 17.29
N PRO A 102 11.86 -12.22 16.40
CA PRO A 102 12.48 -13.50 16.67
C PRO A 102 13.95 -13.34 17.05
N TYR A 103 14.38 -14.09 18.06
CA TYR A 103 15.75 -14.06 18.54
C TYR A 103 16.21 -15.46 18.96
N VAL A 104 17.52 -15.63 18.99
CA VAL A 104 18.22 -16.83 19.42
C VAL A 104 18.92 -16.52 20.74
N LYS A 105 18.64 -17.30 21.80
CA LYS A 105 19.34 -17.15 23.07
C LYS A 105 20.55 -18.08 23.10
N VAL A 106 21.75 -17.51 23.19
CA VAL A 106 23.02 -18.24 23.27
C VAL A 106 23.68 -17.91 24.60
N GLY A 107 23.77 -18.90 25.49
CA GLY A 107 24.16 -18.68 26.88
C GLY A 107 23.22 -17.69 27.58
N ARG A 108 23.76 -16.56 28.04
CA ARG A 108 22.99 -15.48 28.70
C ARG A 108 22.57 -14.35 27.76
N LYS A 109 23.08 -14.33 26.52
CA LYS A 109 22.88 -13.24 25.57
C LYS A 109 21.87 -13.62 24.48
N ARG A 110 21.25 -12.60 23.89
CA ARG A 110 20.28 -12.74 22.80
C ARG A 110 20.93 -12.23 21.51
N PHE A 111 20.79 -13.00 20.46
CA PHE A 111 21.28 -12.70 19.13
C PHE A 111 20.11 -12.74 18.14
N ILE A 112 20.18 -11.93 17.10
CA ILE A 112 19.13 -11.80 16.10
C ILE A 112 19.73 -12.20 14.74
N PRO A 113 19.19 -13.24 14.09
CA PRO A 113 19.64 -13.62 12.77
C PRO A 113 19.40 -12.50 11.76
N ARG A 114 20.34 -12.28 10.85
CA ARG A 114 20.24 -11.24 9.80
C ARG A 114 18.94 -11.30 9.01
N GLY A 115 18.48 -12.50 8.64
CA GLY A 115 17.22 -12.66 7.90
C GLY A 115 15.99 -12.08 8.62
N VAL A 116 16.00 -12.01 9.96
CA VAL A 116 14.95 -11.35 10.74
C VAL A 116 15.04 -9.83 10.59
N LEU A 117 16.25 -9.28 10.51
CA LEU A 117 16.45 -7.85 10.31
C LEU A 117 16.09 -7.44 8.89
N ASP A 118 16.52 -8.21 7.90
CA ASP A 118 16.19 -8.00 6.50
C ASP A 118 14.67 -8.04 6.28
N ASP A 119 13.98 -8.96 6.95
CA ASP A 119 12.51 -9.03 6.93
C ASP A 119 11.84 -7.72 7.42
N VAL A 120 12.35 -7.16 8.51
CA VAL A 120 11.84 -5.89 9.06
C VAL A 120 12.09 -4.75 8.08
N VAL A 121 13.26 -4.73 7.42
CA VAL A 121 13.63 -3.73 6.42
C VAL A 121 12.74 -3.85 5.18
N ASN A 122 12.59 -5.06 4.62
CA ASN A 122 11.76 -5.32 3.45
C ASN A 122 10.29 -4.97 3.73
N THR A 123 9.76 -5.39 4.88
CA THR A 123 8.39 -5.02 5.28
C THR A 123 8.19 -3.51 5.36
N LYS A 124 9.19 -2.75 5.80
CA LYS A 124 9.14 -1.27 5.80
C LYS A 124 9.24 -0.70 4.37
N ASN A 125 10.01 -1.33 3.50
CA ASN A 125 10.21 -0.88 2.13
C ASN A 125 8.97 -1.08 1.28
N ASP A 126 8.24 -2.17 1.49
CA ASP A 126 7.11 -2.53 0.64
C ASP A 126 5.75 -2.09 1.21
N PHE A 127 5.69 -1.81 2.52
CA PHE A 127 4.44 -1.46 3.19
C PHE A 127 4.53 -0.21 4.06
N PHE A 128 3.41 0.48 4.14
CA PHE A 128 3.14 1.51 5.13
C PHE A 128 2.32 0.97 6.30
N THR A 129 2.52 1.55 7.48
CA THR A 129 1.50 1.47 8.54
C THR A 129 0.25 2.24 8.11
N VAL A 130 -0.92 1.91 8.68
CA VAL A 130 -2.18 2.61 8.38
C VAL A 130 -2.06 4.14 8.56
N ARG A 131 -1.27 4.59 9.54
CA ARG A 131 -1.08 6.02 9.80
C ARG A 131 -0.16 6.70 8.78
N GLU A 132 0.90 6.02 8.34
CA GLU A 132 1.79 6.51 7.29
C GLU A 132 1.04 6.56 5.95
N ALA A 133 0.35 5.49 5.59
CA ALA A 133 -0.48 5.41 4.38
C ALA A 133 -1.51 6.54 4.33
N TYR A 134 -2.18 6.82 5.46
CA TYR A 134 -3.11 7.95 5.54
C TYR A 134 -2.40 9.29 5.36
N SER A 135 -1.26 9.49 6.03
CA SER A 135 -0.52 10.76 5.95
C SER A 135 -0.08 11.06 4.53
N GLU A 136 0.38 10.04 3.80
CA GLU A 136 0.78 10.15 2.40
C GLU A 136 -0.43 10.46 1.51
N TYR A 137 -1.49 9.66 1.62
CA TYR A 137 -2.71 9.85 0.82
C TYR A 137 -3.41 11.18 1.09
N LYS A 138 -3.37 11.69 2.32
CA LYS A 138 -3.96 12.98 2.69
C LYS A 138 -3.31 14.16 1.96
N ARG A 139 -2.03 14.05 1.57
CA ARG A 139 -1.33 15.11 0.83
C ARG A 139 -1.98 15.40 -0.52
N SER A 140 -2.49 14.37 -1.19
CA SER A 140 -3.22 14.50 -2.45
C SER A 140 -4.73 14.61 -2.25
N ASN A 141 -5.27 14.00 -1.20
CA ASN A 141 -6.70 14.03 -0.88
C ASN A 141 -6.98 14.77 0.44
N SER A 142 -6.92 16.10 0.44
CA SER A 142 -7.02 16.91 1.66
C SER A 142 -8.34 16.76 2.42
N ALA A 143 -9.42 16.40 1.73
CA ALA A 143 -10.76 16.26 2.30
C ALA A 143 -10.97 14.95 3.09
N ILE A 144 -10.09 13.95 2.96
CA ILE A 144 -10.26 12.68 3.68
C ILE A 144 -9.83 12.81 5.14
N ASN A 145 -10.69 12.35 6.05
CA ASN A 145 -10.35 12.19 7.45
C ASN A 145 -9.85 10.76 7.76
N PHE A 146 -9.13 10.62 8.87
CA PHE A 146 -8.50 9.34 9.23
C PHE A 146 -9.50 8.20 9.42
N ARG A 147 -10.67 8.49 10.02
CA ARG A 147 -11.71 7.47 10.24
C ARG A 147 -12.29 6.95 8.94
N ALA A 148 -12.52 7.83 7.96
CA ALA A 148 -12.97 7.45 6.63
C ALA A 148 -11.92 6.60 5.91
N PHE A 149 -10.63 6.92 6.05
CA PHE A 149 -9.55 6.09 5.50
C PHE A 149 -9.53 4.68 6.12
N ILE A 150 -9.65 4.57 7.45
CA ILE A 150 -9.79 3.27 8.12
C ILE A 150 -11.04 2.53 7.61
N GLY A 151 -12.19 3.22 7.48
CA GLY A 151 -13.41 2.61 6.96
C GLY A 151 -13.25 2.09 5.51
N ARG A 152 -12.42 2.75 4.70
CA ARG A 152 -12.07 2.26 3.35
C ARG A 152 -11.25 0.96 3.38
N ILE A 153 -10.34 0.84 4.34
CA ILE A 153 -9.55 -0.38 4.58
C ILE A 153 -10.47 -1.51 5.07
N GLU A 154 -11.35 -1.23 6.04
CA GLU A 154 -12.31 -2.20 6.60
C GLU A 154 -13.25 -2.76 5.52
N LYS A 155 -13.67 -1.92 4.58
CA LYS A 155 -14.53 -2.29 3.45
C LYS A 155 -13.78 -2.95 2.28
N GLY A 156 -12.46 -3.10 2.37
CA GLY A 156 -11.63 -3.67 1.30
C GLY A 156 -11.44 -2.77 0.08
N SER A 157 -11.85 -1.50 0.14
CA SER A 157 -11.63 -0.54 -0.95
C SER A 157 -10.20 0.01 -1.00
N VAL A 158 -9.43 -0.17 0.08
CA VAL A 158 -7.98 0.03 0.12
C VAL A 158 -7.38 -1.31 0.53
N PRO A 159 -6.51 -1.92 -0.31
CA PRO A 159 -5.93 -3.22 0.00
C PRO A 159 -5.08 -3.12 1.26
N SER A 160 -5.18 -4.13 2.11
CA SER A 160 -4.38 -4.21 3.33
C SER A 160 -4.13 -5.65 3.72
N VAL A 161 -2.96 -5.87 4.31
CA VAL A 161 -2.53 -7.16 4.84
C VAL A 161 -2.34 -7.05 6.35
N LYS A 162 -2.56 -8.15 7.06
CA LYS A 162 -2.32 -8.23 8.49
C LYS A 162 -1.12 -9.14 8.73
N PHE A 163 0.00 -8.57 9.15
CA PHE A 163 1.19 -9.32 9.54
C PHE A 163 1.28 -9.31 11.07
N GLY A 164 1.18 -10.49 11.67
CA GLY A 164 1.01 -10.66 13.12
C GLY A 164 -0.17 -9.83 13.64
N THR A 165 0.10 -8.84 14.50
CA THR A 165 -0.92 -7.96 15.09
C THR A 165 -1.14 -6.66 14.30
N ARG A 166 -0.31 -6.38 13.29
CA ARG A 166 -0.29 -5.10 12.59
C ARG A 166 -1.00 -5.21 11.26
N ARG A 167 -1.83 -4.22 10.97
CA ARG A 167 -2.36 -4.02 9.62
C ARG A 167 -1.45 -3.06 8.86
N LEU A 168 -1.07 -3.47 7.67
CA LEU A 168 -0.18 -2.76 6.78
C LEU A 168 -0.86 -2.57 5.41
N VAL A 169 -0.46 -1.52 4.71
CA VAL A 169 -0.99 -1.14 3.40
C VAL A 169 0.19 -1.18 2.42
N PRO A 170 0.11 -1.91 1.29
CA PRO A 170 1.15 -1.90 0.27
C PRO A 170 1.45 -0.47 -0.20
N LYS A 171 2.71 -0.11 -0.42
CA LYS A 171 3.06 1.25 -0.87
C LYS A 171 2.48 1.55 -2.25
N ASP A 172 2.60 0.61 -3.19
CA ASP A 172 2.04 0.73 -4.54
C ASP A 172 0.55 1.05 -4.51
N ALA A 173 -0.18 0.49 -3.53
CA ALA A 173 -1.59 0.81 -3.34
C ALA A 173 -1.83 2.26 -2.97
N VAL A 174 -0.98 2.84 -2.11
CA VAL A 174 -1.06 4.24 -1.69
C VAL A 174 -0.63 5.17 -2.81
N ASP A 175 0.39 4.80 -3.58
CA ASP A 175 0.89 5.57 -4.71
C ASP A 175 -0.17 5.64 -5.81
N ALA A 176 -0.81 4.52 -6.14
CA ALA A 176 -1.92 4.52 -7.09
C ALA A 176 -3.13 5.32 -6.60
N LEU A 177 -3.48 5.23 -5.31
CA LEU A 177 -4.56 6.07 -4.77
C LEU A 177 -4.22 7.56 -4.85
N THR A 178 -2.95 7.92 -4.63
CA THR A 178 -2.44 9.29 -4.74
C THR A 178 -2.48 9.78 -6.18
N HIS A 179 -2.08 8.94 -7.13
CA HIS A 179 -2.18 9.19 -8.56
C HIS A 179 -3.63 9.42 -9.00
N ILE A 180 -4.55 8.53 -8.59
CA ILE A 180 -5.99 8.67 -8.84
C ILE A 180 -6.52 9.98 -8.28
N SER A 181 -6.11 10.36 -7.06
CA SER A 181 -6.57 11.60 -6.43
C SER A 181 -6.08 12.87 -7.14
N LYS A 182 -5.03 12.79 -7.95
CA LYS A 182 -4.50 13.93 -8.71
C LYS A 182 -5.11 14.02 -10.11
N ASN A 183 -5.22 12.89 -10.80
CA ASN A 183 -5.52 12.87 -12.25
C ASN A 183 -6.95 12.43 -12.58
N TYR A 184 -7.71 11.97 -11.58
CA TYR A 184 -9.06 11.45 -11.80
C TYR A 184 -10.09 12.16 -10.92
N TYR A 185 -11.28 12.27 -11.47
CA TYR A 185 -12.47 12.74 -10.78
C TYR A 185 -13.33 11.57 -10.36
N SER A 186 -13.75 11.52 -9.10
CA SER A 186 -14.86 10.66 -8.72
C SER A 186 -16.15 11.16 -9.39
N VAL A 187 -17.14 10.28 -9.55
CA VAL A 187 -18.45 10.66 -10.13
C VAL A 187 -19.04 11.93 -9.50
N SER A 188 -18.93 12.07 -8.18
CA SER A 188 -19.43 13.25 -7.48
C SER A 188 -18.68 14.53 -7.87
N GLU A 189 -17.35 14.44 -8.06
CA GLU A 189 -16.51 15.58 -8.44
C GLU A 189 -16.70 15.91 -9.92
N ALA A 190 -16.77 14.91 -10.80
CA ALA A 190 -17.02 15.09 -12.23
C ALA A 190 -18.36 15.80 -12.50
N VAL A 191 -19.44 15.43 -11.77
CA VAL A 191 -20.74 16.12 -11.88
C VAL A 191 -20.65 17.56 -11.41
N LYS A 192 -19.91 17.85 -10.33
CA LYS A 192 -19.69 19.23 -9.86
C LYS A 192 -18.93 20.03 -10.91
N GLU A 193 -17.92 19.45 -11.54
CA GLU A 193 -17.13 20.10 -12.57
C GLU A 193 -17.98 20.43 -13.81
N LEU A 194 -18.80 19.48 -14.27
CA LEU A 194 -19.78 19.74 -15.34
C LEU A 194 -20.73 20.89 -15.00
N HIS A 195 -21.19 20.98 -13.74
CA HIS A 195 -22.07 22.08 -13.30
C HIS A 195 -21.35 23.43 -13.31
N LYS A 196 -20.06 23.49 -12.96
CA LYS A 196 -19.25 24.71 -13.07
C LYS A 196 -19.10 25.14 -14.53
N SER A 197 -18.92 24.20 -15.44
CA SER A 197 -18.91 24.42 -16.89
C SER A 197 -20.31 24.67 -17.48
N THR A 198 -21.31 25.00 -16.66
CA THR A 198 -22.71 25.29 -17.03
C THR A 198 -23.55 24.11 -17.53
N ILE A 199 -23.02 22.89 -17.54
CA ILE A 199 -23.70 21.67 -18.00
C ILE A 199 -24.50 21.07 -16.84
N ARG A 200 -25.82 21.30 -16.83
CA ARG A 200 -26.71 20.77 -15.77
C ARG A 200 -27.11 19.33 -16.05
N ILE A 201 -26.39 18.38 -15.46
CA ILE A 201 -26.73 16.95 -15.51
C ILE A 201 -27.05 16.39 -14.12
N LYS A 202 -28.10 15.58 -14.01
CA LYS A 202 -28.40 14.82 -12.79
C LYS A 202 -27.39 13.67 -12.65
N ARG A 203 -26.95 13.39 -11.43
CA ARG A 203 -26.01 12.29 -11.12
C ARG A 203 -26.43 10.94 -11.75
N ASN A 204 -27.68 10.52 -11.56
CA ASN A 204 -28.17 9.25 -12.10
C ASN A 204 -28.12 9.21 -13.64
N ALA A 205 -28.32 10.36 -14.30
CA ALA A 205 -28.20 10.44 -15.76
C ALA A 205 -26.75 10.31 -16.21
N PHE A 206 -25.81 10.90 -15.47
CA PHE A 206 -24.37 10.75 -15.70
C PHE A 206 -23.91 9.30 -15.47
N GLU A 207 -24.33 8.67 -14.38
CA GLU A 207 -24.02 7.26 -14.09
C GLU A 207 -24.54 6.31 -15.17
N ARG A 208 -25.75 6.55 -15.70
CA ARG A 208 -26.27 5.78 -16.86
C ARG A 208 -25.41 5.94 -18.13
N ARG A 209 -24.69 7.05 -18.30
CA ARG A 209 -23.78 7.21 -19.45
C ARG A 209 -22.51 6.38 -19.25
N LEU A 210 -22.01 6.29 -18.02
CA LEU A 210 -20.92 5.39 -17.64
C LEU A 210 -21.33 3.92 -17.83
N ASP A 211 -22.53 3.53 -17.36
CA ASP A 211 -23.06 2.16 -17.49
C ASP A 211 -23.22 1.72 -18.95
N ARG A 212 -23.55 2.67 -19.83
CA ARG A 212 -23.73 2.43 -21.27
C ARG A 212 -22.42 2.54 -22.06
N GLY A 213 -21.27 2.63 -21.39
CA GLY A 213 -19.96 2.74 -22.03
C GLY A 213 -19.76 3.99 -22.88
N ARG A 214 -20.51 5.07 -22.61
CA ARG A 214 -20.39 6.32 -23.39
C ARG A 214 -19.27 7.23 -22.90
N ILE A 215 -18.86 7.04 -21.65
CA ILE A 215 -17.80 7.78 -20.98
C ILE A 215 -16.86 6.73 -20.40
N PRO A 216 -15.62 6.63 -20.90
CA PRO A 216 -14.58 5.78 -20.34
C PRO A 216 -14.35 6.09 -18.86
N HIS A 217 -14.20 5.05 -18.06
CA HIS A 217 -13.96 5.19 -16.62
C HIS A 217 -13.27 3.95 -16.07
N VAL A 218 -12.60 4.13 -14.95
CA VAL A 218 -11.94 3.05 -14.21
C VAL A 218 -12.71 2.78 -12.92
N LYS A 219 -12.88 1.50 -12.57
CA LYS A 219 -13.41 1.10 -11.26
C LYS A 219 -12.28 0.69 -10.32
N VAL A 220 -12.10 1.43 -9.23
CA VAL A 220 -11.07 1.22 -8.21
C VAL A 220 -11.71 1.19 -6.84
N GLY A 221 -11.47 0.13 -6.04
CA GLY A 221 -12.01 0.01 -4.69
C GLY A 221 -13.54 0.11 -4.61
N GLY A 222 -14.24 -0.38 -5.64
CA GLY A 222 -15.70 -0.30 -5.75
C GLY A 222 -16.27 1.06 -6.20
N ARG A 223 -15.41 2.05 -6.49
CA ARG A 223 -15.81 3.40 -6.94
C ARG A 223 -15.38 3.63 -8.38
N ARG A 224 -16.11 4.49 -9.10
CA ARG A 224 -15.79 4.87 -10.48
C ARG A 224 -15.06 6.21 -10.52
N PHE A 225 -14.03 6.26 -11.35
CA PHE A 225 -13.15 7.40 -11.55
C PHE A 225 -13.05 7.70 -13.04
N ILE A 226 -13.10 8.98 -13.40
CA ILE A 226 -13.00 9.48 -14.78
C ILE A 226 -11.71 10.28 -14.87
N HIS A 227 -10.84 9.95 -15.84
CA HIS A 227 -9.59 10.68 -16.05
C HIS A 227 -9.90 12.14 -16.43
N GLU A 228 -9.06 13.07 -16.01
CA GLU A 228 -9.23 14.50 -16.29
C GLU A 228 -9.44 14.78 -17.78
N GLU A 229 -8.60 14.21 -18.63
CA GLU A 229 -8.70 14.43 -20.09
C GLU A 229 -10.03 13.95 -20.69
N VAL A 230 -10.56 12.82 -20.20
CA VAL A 230 -11.86 12.28 -20.63
C VAL A 230 -12.99 13.22 -20.20
N LEU A 231 -12.88 13.80 -19.01
CA LEU A 231 -13.86 14.75 -18.50
C LEU A 231 -13.81 16.07 -19.28
N GLN A 232 -12.62 16.57 -19.61
CA GLN A 232 -12.46 17.80 -20.42
C GLN A 232 -13.00 17.61 -21.83
N GLU A 233 -12.74 16.47 -22.48
CA GLU A 233 -13.33 16.15 -23.78
C GLU A 233 -14.86 16.10 -23.71
N LEU A 234 -15.41 15.50 -22.65
CA LEU A 234 -16.86 15.47 -22.43
C LEU A 234 -17.44 16.88 -22.28
N ILE A 235 -16.79 17.75 -21.49
CA ILE A 235 -17.20 19.15 -21.33
C ILE A 235 -17.19 19.87 -22.68
N GLY A 236 -16.11 19.75 -23.45
CA GLY A 236 -16.00 20.38 -24.77
C GLY A 236 -17.09 19.93 -25.74
N LYS A 237 -17.37 18.63 -25.81
CA LYS A 237 -18.45 18.09 -26.66
C LYS A 237 -19.84 18.54 -26.22
N GLU A 238 -20.10 18.64 -24.91
CA GLU A 238 -21.39 19.11 -24.37
C GLU A 238 -21.61 20.60 -24.64
N ILE A 239 -20.58 21.44 -24.51
CA ILE A 239 -20.66 22.87 -24.83
C ILE A 239 -20.91 23.06 -26.33
N ALA A 240 -20.12 22.40 -27.18
CA ALA A 240 -20.26 22.50 -28.63
C ALA A 240 -21.62 21.97 -29.14
N LEU A 241 -22.23 21.00 -28.43
CA LEU A 241 -23.58 20.55 -28.75
C LEU A 241 -24.60 21.66 -28.51
N ARG A 242 -24.45 22.38 -27.40
CA ARG A 242 -25.35 23.45 -26.97
C ARG A 242 -25.26 24.68 -27.85
N GLU A 243 -24.08 25.01 -28.38
CA GLU A 243 -23.89 26.12 -29.32
C GLU A 243 -24.49 25.84 -30.70
N ARG A 244 -24.74 24.57 -31.03
CA ARG A 244 -25.37 24.14 -32.29
C ARG A 244 -26.89 23.98 -32.19
N GLU A 245 -27.46 24.12 -31.00
CA GLU A 245 -28.91 24.13 -30.73
C GLU A 245 -29.42 25.55 -30.56
#